data_AF-A0A4P9ZJ07-F1
#
_entry.id   AF-A0A4P9ZJ07-F1
#
_cell.length_a   1.000
_cell.length_b   1.000
_cell.length_c   1.000
_cell.angle_alpha   90.00
_cell.angle_beta   90.00
_cell.angle_gamma   90.00
#
_symmetry.space_group_name_H-M   'P 1'
#
loop_
_entity.id
_entity.type
_entity.pdbx_description
1 polymer ?
#
loop_
_entity_poly.entity_id
_entity_poly.type
_entity_poly.pdbx_seq_one_letter_code
_entity_poly.pdbx_strand_id
1 'polypeptide(L)' 'MADKVRETQQYLHQKLKYIGLGNADTTQDEFATQIHRDTLASLAMHKDLLLYNATATSSHPELYRQNLIKSMVLPLDRGP' A
#
# COMPACT_ATOMS: atom_id res chain seq x y z
N MET A 1 -0.12 26.63 23.03
CA MET A 1 -1.05 25.46 22.96
C MET A 1 -1.91 25.48 21.70
N ALA A 2 -2.40 26.64 21.24
CA ALA A 2 -3.18 26.76 20.00
C ALA A 2 -2.45 26.21 18.75
N ASP A 3 -1.14 26.45 18.60
CA ASP A 3 -0.38 25.94 17.45
C ASP A 3 -0.32 24.41 17.38
N LYS A 4 -0.16 23.74 18.52
CA LYS A 4 -0.16 22.26 18.57
C LYS A 4 -1.53 21.69 18.19
N VAL A 5 -2.61 22.34 18.57
CA VAL A 5 -3.97 21.94 18.18
C VAL A 5 -4.21 22.17 16.69
N ARG A 6 -3.69 23.27 16.14
CA ARG A 6 -3.75 23.53 14.70
C ARG A 6 -2.96 22.48 13.91
N GLU A 7 -1.78 22.12 14.38
CA GLU A 7 -0.93 21.10 13.76
C GLU A 7 -1.60 19.73 13.74
N THR A 8 -2.21 19.30 14.86
CA THR A 8 -2.92 18.02 14.90
C THR A 8 -4.13 18.01 13.97
N GLN A 9 -4.89 19.10 13.88
CA GLN A 9 -6.00 19.22 12.93
C GLN A 9 -5.52 19.15 11.48
N GLN A 10 -4.42 19.82 11.15
CA GLN A 10 -3.83 19.76 9.80
C GLN A 10 -3.35 18.35 9.46
N TYR A 11 -2.69 17.67 10.39
CA TYR A 11 -2.26 16.29 10.21
C TYR A 11 -3.45 15.35 9.96
N LEU A 12 -4.51 15.43 10.77
CA LEU A 12 -5.71 14.61 10.59
C LEU A 12 -6.38 14.87 9.22
N HIS A 13 -6.44 16.13 8.81
CA HIS A 13 -6.94 16.49 7.48
C HIS A 13 -6.10 15.86 6.36
N GLN A 14 -4.77 15.93 6.46
CA GLN A 14 -3.86 15.34 5.48
C GLN A 14 -3.93 13.81 5.47
N LYS A 15 -4.04 13.18 6.64
CA LYS A 15 -4.16 11.72 6.77
C LYS A 15 -5.42 11.16 6.12
N LEU A 16 -6.52 11.92 6.12
CA LEU A 16 -7.74 11.54 5.40
C LEU A 16 -7.58 11.65 3.87
N LYS A 17 -6.76 12.59 3.39
CA LYS A 17 -6.55 12.83 1.96
C LYS A 17 -5.49 11.90 1.36
N TYR A 18 -4.42 11.65 2.11
CA TYR A 18 -3.26 10.88 1.69
C TYR A 18 -3.18 9.62 2.55
N ILE A 19 -3.73 8.53 2.02
CA ILE A 19 -3.66 7.21 2.66
C ILE A 19 -2.19 6.82 2.81
N GLY A 20 -1.81 6.30 3.97
CA GLY A 20 -0.43 5.93 4.27
C GLY A 20 0.42 7.03 4.91
N LEU A 21 -0.15 8.21 5.17
CA LEU A 21 0.56 9.26 5.91
C LEU A 21 0.88 8.79 7.34
N GLY A 22 2.18 8.76 7.67
CA GLY A 22 2.70 8.42 8.99
C GLY A 22 2.98 9.63 9.88
N ASN A 23 3.24 9.35 11.15
CA ASN A 23 3.71 10.26 12.20
C ASN A 23 4.80 9.58 13.05
N ALA A 24 5.30 10.27 14.07
CA ALA A 24 6.34 9.74 14.96
C ALA A 24 5.93 8.44 15.69
N ASP A 25 4.63 8.20 15.86
CA ASP A 25 4.07 7.03 16.55
C ASP A 25 3.71 5.88 15.59
N THR A 26 4.02 6.01 14.30
CA THR A 26 3.71 4.97 13.30
C THR A 26 4.55 3.73 13.57
N THR A 27 3.88 2.59 13.72
CA THR A 27 4.56 1.33 13.99
C THR A 27 5.27 0.79 12.76
N GLN A 28 6.27 -0.06 12.96
CA GLN A 28 6.97 -0.72 11.86
C GLN A 28 6.01 -1.53 10.98
N ASP A 29 5.03 -2.20 11.59
CA ASP A 29 4.06 -3.04 10.89
C ASP A 29 3.09 -2.21 10.04
N GLU A 30 2.60 -1.08 10.54
CA GLU A 30 1.78 -0.13 9.77
C GLU A 30 2.53 0.40 8.55
N PHE A 31 3.79 0.80 8.75
CA PHE A 31 4.64 1.30 7.67
C PHE A 31 4.93 0.23 6.62
N ALA A 32 5.33 -0.98 7.05
CA ALA A 32 5.60 -2.09 6.16
C ALA A 32 4.35 -2.53 5.38
N THR A 33 3.19 -2.56 6.05
CA THR A 33 1.90 -2.87 5.40
C THR A 33 1.59 -1.88 4.29
N GLN A 34 1.81 -0.58 4.54
CA GLN A 34 1.57 0.45 3.53
C GLN A 34 2.52 0.31 2.34
N ILE A 35 3.82 0.10 2.58
CA ILE A 35 4.81 -0.14 1.50
C ILE A 35 4.39 -1.32 0.63
N HIS A 36 3.95 -2.42 1.23
CA HIS A 36 3.50 -3.57 0.46
C HIS A 36 2.25 -3.26 -0.37
N ARG A 37 1.28 -2.51 0.18
CA ARG A 37 0.12 -2.10 -0.60
C ARG A 37 0.51 -1.20 -1.78
N ASP A 38 1.41 -0.25 -1.58
CA ASP A 38 1.86 0.69 -2.62
C ASP A 38 2.64 -0.02 -3.73
N THR A 39 3.50 -0.98 -3.35
CA THR A 39 4.24 -1.81 -4.32
C THR A 39 3.30 -2.71 -5.11
N LEU A 40 2.39 -3.43 -4.46
CA LEU A 40 1.38 -4.25 -5.14
C LEU A 40 0.49 -3.42 -6.07
N ALA A 41 0.12 -2.20 -5.67
CA ALA A 41 -0.67 -1.29 -6.51
C ALA A 41 0.11 -0.85 -7.74
N SER A 42 1.39 -0.52 -7.56
CA SER A 42 2.29 -0.17 -8.66
C SER A 42 2.44 -1.31 -9.65
N LEU A 43 2.63 -2.54 -9.17
CA LEU A 43 2.74 -3.74 -10.00
C LEU A 43 1.44 -4.07 -10.74
N ALA A 44 0.28 -3.83 -10.12
CA ALA A 44 -1.02 -4.14 -10.70
C ALA A 44 -1.48 -3.12 -11.75
N MET A 45 -1.12 -1.84 -11.58
CA MET A 45 -1.63 -0.73 -12.40
C MET A 45 -0.71 -0.38 -13.58
N HIS A 46 0.61 -0.57 -13.45
CA HIS A 46 1.54 -0.32 -14.56
C HIS A 46 1.59 -1.54 -15.48
N LYS A 47 1.12 -1.35 -16.73
CA LYS A 47 1.00 -2.42 -17.73
C LYS A 47 2.30 -3.18 -17.96
N ASP A 48 3.42 -2.49 -18.06
CA ASP A 48 4.71 -3.10 -18.37
C ASP A 48 5.23 -3.95 -17.20
N LEU A 49 5.06 -3.45 -15.96
CA LEU A 49 5.40 -4.19 -14.75
C LEU A 49 4.47 -5.41 -14.57
N LEU A 50 3.18 -5.25 -14.83
CA LEU A 50 2.22 -6.34 -14.78
C LEU A 50 2.59 -7.43 -15.78
N LEU A 51 2.88 -7.06 -17.03
CA LEU A 51 3.25 -8.01 -18.09
C LEU A 51 4.57 -8.72 -17.79
N TYR A 52 5.57 -7.98 -17.30
CA TYR A 52 6.87 -8.56 -16.92
C TYR A 52 6.70 -9.64 -15.84
N ASN A 53 5.91 -9.37 -14.80
CA ASN A 53 5.69 -10.34 -13.72
C ASN A 53 4.76 -11.49 -14.13
N ALA A 54 3.73 -11.21 -14.93
CA ALA A 54 2.83 -12.24 -15.45
C ALA A 54 3.57 -13.23 -16.36
N THR A 55 4.48 -12.74 -17.21
CA THR A 55 5.32 -13.58 -18.07
C THR A 55 6.34 -14.39 -17.26
N ALA A 56 7.00 -13.78 -16.28
CA ALA A 56 7.92 -14.49 -15.37
C ALA A 56 7.23 -15.63 -14.59
N THR A 57 5.95 -15.46 -14.24
CA THR A 57 5.16 -16.46 -13.50
C THR A 57 4.34 -17.39 -14.40
N SER A 58 4.45 -17.26 -15.73
CA SER A 58 3.68 -18.03 -16.71
C SER A 58 2.16 -17.96 -16.47
N SER A 59 1.66 -16.79 -16.04
CA SER A 59 0.24 -16.57 -15.72
C SER A 59 -0.41 -15.55 -16.65
N HIS A 60 -1.73 -15.63 -16.81
CA HIS A 60 -2.47 -14.63 -17.59
C HIS A 60 -2.44 -13.27 -16.86
N PRO A 61 -2.15 -12.13 -17.53
CA PRO A 61 -1.98 -10.82 -16.89
C PRO A 61 -3.15 -10.41 -15.98
N GLU A 62 -4.40 -10.62 -16.43
CA GLU A 62 -5.58 -10.31 -15.60
C GLU A 62 -5.71 -11.19 -14.35
N LEU A 63 -5.32 -12.47 -14.45
CA LEU A 63 -5.34 -13.38 -13.31
C LEU A 63 -4.28 -12.97 -12.29
N TYR A 64 -3.09 -12.62 -12.77
CA TYR A 64 -2.02 -12.08 -11.93
C TYR A 64 -2.44 -10.77 -11.25
N ARG A 65 -3.08 -9.85 -11.99
CA ARG A 65 -3.62 -8.60 -11.45
C ARG A 65 -4.63 -8.84 -10.33
N GLN A 66 -5.55 -9.79 -10.51
CA GLN A 66 -6.51 -10.18 -9.48
C GLN A 66 -5.81 -10.73 -8.24
N ASN A 67 -4.78 -11.54 -8.41
CA ASN A 67 -4.00 -12.09 -7.30
C ASN A 67 -3.27 -10.99 -6.52
N LEU A 68 -2.65 -10.03 -7.21
CA LEU A 68 -2.03 -8.87 -6.58
C LEU A 68 -3.03 -8.07 -5.73
N ILE A 69 -4.22 -7.79 -6.29
CA ILE A 69 -5.26 -7.04 -5.56
C ILE A 69 -5.74 -7.84 -4.32
N LYS A 70 -5.94 -9.15 -4.44
CA LYS A 70 -6.32 -10.00 -3.30
C LYS A 70 -5.25 -9.99 -2.20
N SER A 71 -3.97 -9.98 -2.57
CA SER A 71 -2.86 -9.94 -1.61
C SER A 71 -2.72 -8.61 -0.85
N MET A 72 -3.43 -7.54 -1.25
CA MET A 72 -3.38 -6.24 -0.55
C MET A 72 -4.11 -6.21 0.80
N VAL A 73 -5.04 -7.16 1.04
CA VAL A 73 -5.85 -7.18 2.28
C VAL A 73 -4.96 -7.36 3.49
N LEU A 74 -4.10 -8.38 3.45
CA LEU A 74 -3.16 -8.70 4.52
C LEU A 74 -1.80 -9.09 3.93
N PRO A 75 -1.00 -8.11 3.46
CA PRO A 75 0.20 -8.38 2.67
C PRO A 75 1.36 -8.95 3.48
N LEU A 76 1.35 -8.77 4.80
CA LEU A 76 2.36 -9.29 5.71
C LEU A 76 2.01 -10.65 6.30
N ASP A 77 0.83 -11.20 6.00
CA ASP A 77 0.45 -12.51 6.51
C ASP A 77 1.27 -13.57 5.81
N ARG A 78 2.16 -14.21 6.57
CA ARG A 78 2.63 -15.54 6.24
C ARG A 78 1.56 -16.46 6.78
N GLY A 79 0.73 -17.01 5.89
CA GLY A 79 -0.22 -18.06 6.25
C GLY A 79 0.43 -19.17 7.09
N PRO A 80 -0.36 -20.03 7.74
CA PRO A 80 0.11 -21.00 8.73
C PRO A 80 1.29 -21.87 8.25
#